data_AF-A0A2M7ZEV7-F1
#
_entry.id   AF-A0A2M7ZEV7-F1
#
_cell.length_a   1.000
_cell.length_b   1.000
_cell.length_c   1.000
_cell.angle_alpha   90.00
_cell.angle_beta   90.00
_cell.angle_gamma   90.00
#
_symmetry.space_group_name_H-M   'P 1'
#
loop_
_entity.id
_entity.type
_entity.pdbx_description
1 polymer ?
#
loop_
_entity_poly.entity_id
_entity_poly.type
_entity_poly.pdbx_seq_one_letter_code
_entity_poly.pdbx_strand_id
1 'polypeptide(L)'
;MIHGKYKHKQAKGLFDESLRLEQKESNHHKSKTRAQVEHIFGFIENSMHGSFIRTIGIKRATAVVGLMNLIYNIFRAIQLGYASA
;
A
#
# COMPACT_ATOMS: atom_id res chain seq x y z
N MET A 1 -25.18 11.83 8.55
CA MET A 1 -24.85 10.43 8.21
C MET A 1 -23.88 10.39 7.02
N ILE A 2 -22.61 10.81 7.18
CA ILE A 2 -21.59 10.87 6.11
C ILE A 2 -20.18 10.38 6.53
N HIS A 3 -20.03 9.78 7.71
CA HIS A 3 -18.71 9.44 8.29
C HIS A 3 -18.08 8.12 7.78
N GLY A 4 -18.59 7.52 6.71
CA GLY A 4 -18.13 6.21 6.23
C GLY A 4 -16.94 6.25 5.24
N LYS A 5 -16.66 7.40 4.60
CA LYS A 5 -15.89 7.39 3.34
C LYS A 5 -14.38 7.64 3.45
N TYR A 6 -13.83 8.04 4.61
CA TYR A 6 -12.44 8.53 4.70
C TYR A 6 -11.59 7.95 5.83
N LYS A 7 -11.88 6.74 6.32
CA LYS A 7 -11.13 6.13 7.44
C LYS A 7 -9.61 6.01 7.19
N HIS A 8 -9.19 5.83 5.95
CA HIS A 8 -7.78 5.68 5.56
C HIS A 8 -7.09 6.97 5.11
N LYS A 9 -7.82 8.10 5.02
CA LYS A 9 -7.27 9.37 4.56
C LYS A 9 -6.62 10.11 5.73
N GLN A 10 -5.40 10.60 5.52
CA GLN A 10 -4.75 11.49 6.49
C GLN A 10 -5.40 12.87 6.46
N ALA A 11 -5.57 13.45 7.65
CA ALA A 11 -6.00 14.82 7.79
C ALA A 11 -4.85 15.75 7.40
N LYS A 12 -5.14 16.77 6.57
CA LYS A 12 -4.20 17.85 6.24
C LYS A 12 -4.56 19.05 7.10
N GLY A 13 -3.55 19.79 7.58
CA GLY A 13 -3.78 21.10 8.19
C GLY A 13 -4.28 22.09 7.14
N LEU A 14 -5.16 23.01 7.54
CA LEU A 14 -5.49 24.18 6.71
C LEU A 14 -4.40 25.24 6.86
N PHE A 15 -4.34 26.16 5.90
CA PHE A 15 -3.42 27.29 5.95
C PHE A 15 -3.70 28.06 7.26
N ASP A 16 -2.65 28.23 8.08
CA ASP A 16 -2.62 28.79 9.44
C ASP A 16 -2.95 27.86 10.64
N GLU A 17 -3.55 26.68 10.46
CA GLU A 17 -3.81 25.76 11.59
C GLU A 17 -2.89 24.53 11.60
N SER A 18 -2.03 24.47 12.61
CA SER A 18 -1.23 23.29 12.91
C SER A 18 -2.13 22.09 13.25
N LEU A 19 -1.79 20.92 12.70
CA LEU A 19 -2.47 19.66 13.02
C LEU A 19 -2.55 19.47 14.54
N ARG A 20 -3.76 19.31 15.06
CA ARG A 20 -4.00 18.99 16.48
C ARG A 20 -3.28 17.70 16.85
N LEU A 21 -2.84 17.57 18.11
CA LEU A 21 -2.08 16.41 18.58
C LEU A 21 -2.81 15.08 18.29
N GLU A 22 -4.12 15.05 18.50
CA GLU A 22 -5.00 13.90 18.19
C GLU A 22 -5.01 13.54 16.69
N GLN A 23 -4.96 14.54 15.80
CA GLN A 23 -4.87 14.32 14.36
C GLN A 23 -3.48 13.80 13.95
N LYS A 24 -2.41 14.26 14.62
CA LYS A 24 -1.05 13.75 14.40
C LYS A 24 -0.93 12.29 14.79
N GLU A 25 -1.49 11.91 15.94
CA GLU A 25 -1.49 10.52 16.41
C GLU A 25 -2.30 9.60 15.49
N SER A 26 -3.48 10.05 15.05
CA SER A 26 -4.27 9.35 14.03
C SER A 26 -3.52 9.22 12.69
N ASN A 27 -2.84 10.29 12.26
CA ASN A 27 -2.04 10.26 11.03
C ASN A 27 -0.83 9.33 11.16
N HIS A 28 -0.21 9.23 12.34
CA HIS A 28 0.90 8.31 12.62
C HIS A 28 0.45 6.85 12.48
N HIS A 29 -0.69 6.49 13.06
CA HIS A 29 -1.26 5.14 12.89
C HIS A 29 -1.56 4.83 11.41
N LYS A 30 -2.18 5.78 10.70
CA LYS A 30 -2.47 5.65 9.25
C LYS A 30 -1.19 5.56 8.39
N SER A 31 -0.15 6.34 8.71
CA SER A 31 1.16 6.28 8.05
C SER A 31 1.82 4.93 8.24
N LYS A 32 1.75 4.35 9.45
CA LYS A 32 2.38 3.06 9.76
C LYS A 32 1.80 1.94 8.89
N THR A 33 0.47 1.87 8.77
CA THR A 33 -0.20 0.92 7.87
C THR A 33 0.12 1.21 6.40
N ARG A 34 0.18 2.48 6.01
CA ARG A 34 0.51 2.87 4.63
C ARG A 34 1.92 2.50 4.22
N ALA A 35 2.92 2.73 5.06
CA ALA A 35 4.32 2.41 4.73
C ALA A 35 4.53 0.92 4.39
N GLN A 36 3.73 0.04 5.00
CA GLN A 36 3.76 -1.40 4.72
C GLN A 36 3.25 -1.76 3.33
N VAL A 37 2.28 -1.01 2.80
CA VAL A 37 1.72 -1.20 1.45
C VAL A 37 2.44 -0.33 0.39
N GLU A 38 2.91 0.86 0.80
CA GLU A 38 3.88 1.78 0.18
C GLU A 38 4.92 1.04 -0.67
N HIS A 39 5.68 0.20 0.04
CA HIS A 39 6.78 -0.56 -0.52
C HIS A 39 6.33 -1.60 -1.57
N ILE A 40 5.14 -2.21 -1.39
CA ILE A 40 4.55 -3.16 -2.35
C ILE A 40 4.22 -2.44 -3.64
N PHE A 41 3.55 -1.29 -3.54
CA PHE A 41 3.17 -0.47 -4.68
C PHE A 41 4.38 0.07 -5.41
N GLY A 42 5.41 0.53 -4.70
CA GLY A 42 6.68 0.93 -5.29
C GLY A 42 7.38 -0.20 -6.05
N PHE A 43 7.32 -1.43 -5.55
CA PHE A 43 7.86 -2.60 -6.23
C PHE A 43 7.03 -3.02 -7.46
N ILE A 44 5.70 -2.96 -7.37
CA ILE A 44 4.80 -3.22 -8.51
C ILE A 44 5.00 -2.18 -9.62
N GLU A 45 5.12 -0.90 -9.25
CA GLU A 45 5.29 0.20 -10.21
C GLU A 45 6.65 0.15 -10.90
N ASN A 46 7.72 -0.10 -10.15
CA ASN A 46 9.09 -0.14 -10.69
C ASN A 46 9.43 -1.46 -11.39
N SER A 47 9.00 -2.61 -10.85
CA SER A 47 9.45 -3.93 -11.32
C SER A 47 8.40 -4.71 -12.10
N MET A 48 7.10 -4.43 -11.92
CA MET A 48 6.01 -5.17 -12.58
C MET A 48 5.33 -4.39 -13.72
N HIS A 49 5.97 -3.34 -14.24
CA HIS A 49 5.46 -2.50 -15.33
C HIS A 49 4.07 -1.88 -15.03
N GLY A 50 3.84 -1.56 -13.75
CA GLY A 50 2.68 -0.78 -13.32
C GLY A 50 1.55 -1.58 -12.67
N SER A 51 0.61 -0.85 -12.07
CA SER A 51 -0.51 -1.40 -11.30
C SER A 51 -1.71 -1.84 -12.18
N PHE A 52 -1.65 -1.66 -13.49
CA PHE A 52 -2.78 -1.92 -14.39
C PHE A 52 -2.62 -3.24 -15.14
N ILE A 53 -3.50 -4.18 -14.83
CA ILE A 53 -3.57 -5.49 -15.48
C ILE A 53 -4.48 -5.39 -16.71
N ARG A 54 -3.90 -5.27 -17.92
CA ARG A 54 -4.65 -5.23 -19.19
C ARG A 54 -4.83 -6.62 -19.80
N THR A 55 -5.32 -7.58 -19.02
CA THR A 55 -5.55 -8.96 -19.50
C THR A 55 -6.99 -9.17 -19.96
N ILE A 56 -7.16 -9.90 -21.07
CA ILE A 56 -8.48 -10.29 -21.58
C ILE A 56 -8.98 -11.50 -20.77
N GLY A 57 -10.07 -11.29 -20.00
CA GLY A 57 -10.76 -12.33 -19.24
C GLY A 57 -10.38 -12.38 -17.76
N ILE A 58 -11.40 -12.47 -16.90
CA ILE A 58 -11.28 -12.40 -15.43
C ILE A 58 -10.36 -13.49 -14.89
N LYS A 59 -10.44 -14.73 -15.39
CA LYS A 59 -9.60 -15.85 -14.93
C LYS A 59 -8.10 -15.54 -15.06
N ARG A 60 -7.70 -14.88 -16.14
CA ARG A 60 -6.29 -14.50 -16.38
C ARG A 60 -5.89 -13.34 -15.48
N ALA A 61 -6.75 -12.35 -15.31
CA ALA A 61 -6.51 -11.24 -14.39
C ALA A 61 -6.34 -11.74 -12.95
N THR A 62 -7.18 -12.67 -12.49
CA THR A 62 -7.05 -13.30 -11.17
C THR A 62 -5.72 -14.05 -11.01
N ALA A 63 -5.28 -14.78 -12.03
CA ALA A 63 -3.99 -15.47 -12.00
C ALA A 63 -2.82 -14.49 -11.90
N VAL A 64 -2.86 -13.37 -12.63
CA VAL A 64 -1.83 -12.31 -12.56
C VAL A 64 -1.80 -11.67 -11.17
N VAL A 65 -2.95 -11.31 -10.60
CA VAL A 65 -3.04 -10.77 -9.23
C VAL A 65 -2.49 -11.78 -8.21
N GLY A 66 -2.82 -13.07 -8.36
CA GLY A 66 -2.28 -14.14 -7.51
C GLY A 66 -0.76 -14.25 -7.60
N LEU A 67 -0.20 -14.18 -8.82
CA LEU A 67 1.23 -14.22 -9.04
C LEU A 67 1.94 -12.98 -8.46
N MET A 68 1.37 -11.78 -8.63
CA MET A 68 1.91 -10.55 -8.04
C MET A 68 2.00 -10.66 -6.51
N ASN A 69 0.97 -11.19 -5.86
CA ASN A 69 0.97 -11.43 -4.41
C ASN A 69 2.04 -12.45 -3.98
N LEU A 70 2.22 -13.53 -4.74
CA LEU A 70 3.23 -14.54 -4.46
C LEU A 70 4.65 -13.97 -4.60
N ILE A 71 4.92 -13.28 -5.72
CA ILE A 71 6.22 -12.64 -5.98
C ILE A 71 6.53 -11.64 -4.87
N TYR A 72 5.56 -10.82 -4.47
CA TYR A 72 5.75 -9.88 -3.36
C TYR A 72 6.15 -10.60 -2.06
N ASN A 73 5.49 -11.70 -1.70
CA ASN A 73 5.82 -12.44 -0.49
C ASN A 73 7.25 -13.04 -0.54
N ILE A 74 7.70 -13.52 -1.70
CA ILE A 74 9.06 -14.05 -1.89
C ILE A 74 10.10 -12.94 -1.77
N PHE A 75 9.92 -11.83 -2.48
CA PHE A 75 10.83 -10.68 -2.39
C PHE A 75 10.91 -10.11 -0.97
N ARG A 76 9.78 -10.08 -0.26
CA ARG A 76 9.73 -9.70 1.14
C ARG A 76 10.51 -10.66 2.04
N ALA A 77 10.43 -11.97 1.80
CA ALA A 77 11.20 -12.95 2.55
C ALA A 77 12.71 -12.78 2.33
N ILE A 78 13.13 -12.49 1.10
CA ILE A 78 14.54 -12.20 0.77
C ILE A 78 15.02 -10.94 1.51
N GLN A 79 14.25 -9.86 1.47
CA GLN A 79 14.61 -8.60 2.16
C GLN A 79 14.68 -8.74 3.68
N LEU A 80 13.89 -9.65 4.26
CA LEU A 80 13.90 -9.95 5.69
C LEU A 80 15.03 -10.93 6.08
N GLY A 81 15.87 -11.36 5.13
CA GLY A 81 17.05 -12.18 5.41
C GLY A 81 16.78 -13.69 5.51
N TYR A 82 15.59 -14.16 5.12
CA TYR A 82 15.32 -15.61 5.06
C TYR A 82 16.08 -16.33 3.94
N ALA A 83 16.74 -15.58 3.04
CA ALA A 83 17.51 -16.09 1.90
C ALA A 83 19.03 -15.92 2.03
N SER A 84 19.53 -15.70 3.25
CA SER A 84 20.96 -15.71 3.56
C SER A 84 21.24 -16.82 4.58
N ALA A 85 21.54 -18.00 4.05
CA ALA A 85 22.17 -19.14 4.72
C ALA A 85 23.25 -19.68 3.78
#